data_AF-A0A383DGX0-F1
#
_entry.id   AF-A0A383DGX0-F1
#
_cell.length_a   1.000
_cell.length_b   1.000
_cell.length_c   1.000
_cell.angle_alpha   90.00
_cell.angle_beta   90.00
_cell.angle_gamma   90.00
#
_symmetry.space_group_name_H-M   'P 1'
#
loop_
_entity.id
_entity.type
_entity.pdbx_description
1 polymer ?
#
loop_
_entity_poly.entity_id
_entity_poly.type
_entity_poly.pdbx_seq_one_letter_code
_entity_poly.pdbx_strand_id
1 'polypeptide(L)' 'MSLEPCTLDYLQRLQWRFLCNSPFHNLELLADESPRTAEGTIEAVVAGRGGPCHVQATAFLALLKRLGF' A
#
# COMPACT_ATOMS: atom_id res chain seq x y z
N MET A 1 -3.08 18.96 13.64
CA MET A 1 -2.02 17.93 13.65
C MET A 1 -0.95 18.38 12.68
N SER A 2 0.26 18.69 13.16
CA SER A 2 1.41 18.90 12.26
C SER A 2 1.79 17.53 11.70
N LEU A 3 1.88 17.41 10.38
CA LEU A 3 2.49 16.21 9.77
C LEU A 3 3.97 16.22 10.15
N GLU A 4 4.53 15.07 10.55
CA GLU A 4 5.97 14.94 10.72
C GLU A 4 6.68 15.32 9.40
N PRO A 5 7.87 15.94 9.44
CA PRO A 5 8.63 16.22 8.22
C PRO A 5 8.88 14.91 7.43
N CYS A 6 8.76 14.96 6.11
CA CYS A 6 9.08 13.84 5.21
C CYS A 6 10.59 13.53 5.26
N THR A 7 11.00 12.69 6.20
CA THR A 7 12.38 12.26 6.41
C THR A 7 12.57 10.80 6.01
N LEU A 8 13.82 10.39 5.79
CA LEU A 8 14.17 9.00 5.53
C LEU A 8 13.73 8.07 6.67
N ASP A 9 13.94 8.51 7.91
CA ASP A 9 13.55 7.77 9.12
C ASP A 9 12.02 7.58 9.20
N TYR A 10 11.25 8.62 8.87
CA TYR A 10 9.79 8.50 8.76
C TYR A 10 9.36 7.53 7.66
N LEU A 11 9.99 7.60 6.47
CA LEU A 11 9.73 6.66 5.37
C LEU A 11 9.99 5.21 5.77
N GLN A 12 11.11 4.93 6.45
CA GLN A 12 11.46 3.58 6.91
C GLN A 12 10.43 3.03 7.90
N ARG A 13 9.96 3.87 8.85
CA ARG A 13 8.88 3.46 9.77
C ARG A 13 7.57 3.18 9.04
N LEU A 14 7.19 4.02 8.07
CA LEU A 14 5.99 3.82 7.27
C LEU A 14 6.07 2.52 6.47
N GLN A 15 7.19 2.27 5.80
CA GLN A 15 7.41 1.05 5.05
C GLN A 15 7.32 -0.19 5.95
N TRP A 16 7.98 -0.17 7.11
CA TRP A 16 7.92 -1.28 8.06
C TRP A 16 6.48 -1.54 8.52
N ARG A 17 5.75 -0.50 8.92
CA ARG A 17 4.35 -0.64 9.34
C ARG A 17 3.46 -1.17 8.22
N PHE A 18 3.66 -0.71 6.99
CA PHE A 18 2.92 -1.18 5.82
C PHE A 18 3.16 -2.68 5.60
N LEU A 19 4.42 -3.12 5.58
CA LEU A 19 4.79 -4.52 5.38
C LEU A 19 4.26 -5.45 6.48
N CYS A 20 4.20 -4.97 7.73
CA CYS A 20 3.65 -5.75 8.84
C CYS A 20 2.12 -5.87 8.83
N ASN A 21 1.40 -5.02 8.10
CA ASN A 21 -0.06 -4.95 8.16
C ASN A 21 -0.77 -5.23 6.82
N SER A 22 -0.07 -5.17 5.69
CA SER A 22 -0.62 -5.49 4.38
C SER A 22 -0.16 -6.87 3.92
N PRO A 23 -1.05 -7.88 3.88
CA PRO A 23 -0.66 -9.24 3.53
C PRO A 23 -0.28 -9.36 2.05
N PHE A 24 0.84 -10.03 1.77
CA PHE A 24 1.29 -10.34 0.42
C PHE A 24 0.80 -11.72 -0.02
N HIS A 25 0.04 -11.78 -1.12
CA HIS A 25 -0.43 -13.02 -1.72
C HIS A 25 -0.85 -12.82 -3.18
N ASN A 26 -1.15 -13.91 -3.90
CA ASN A 26 -1.65 -13.88 -5.28
C ASN A 26 -3.05 -14.51 -5.46
N LEU A 27 -3.80 -14.74 -4.37
CA LEU A 27 -5.13 -15.39 -4.41
C LEU A 27 -6.10 -14.76 -5.43
N GLU A 28 -6.28 -13.44 -5.39
CA GLU A 28 -7.18 -12.75 -6.35
C GLU A 28 -6.67 -12.84 -7.80
N LEU A 29 -5.35 -12.93 -8.01
CA LEU A 29 -4.77 -13.12 -9.34
C LEU A 29 -5.07 -14.52 -9.88
N LEU A 30 -5.00 -15.55 -9.02
CA LEU A 30 -5.35 -16.92 -9.38
C LEU A 30 -6.84 -17.09 -9.70
N ALA A 31 -7.69 -16.24 -9.10
CA ALA A 31 -9.13 -16.20 -9.36
C ALA A 31 -9.53 -15.32 -10.57
N ASP A 32 -8.58 -14.64 -11.22
CA ASP A 32 -8.82 -13.58 -12.22
C ASP A 32 -9.70 -12.41 -11.71
N GLU A 33 -9.65 -12.15 -10.40
CA GLU A 33 -10.38 -11.09 -9.70
C GLU A 33 -9.47 -9.94 -9.23
N SER A 34 -8.18 -9.99 -9.57
CA SER A 34 -7.21 -9.00 -9.09
C SER A 34 -7.56 -7.58 -9.56
N PRO A 35 -7.53 -6.58 -8.67
CA PRO A 35 -7.82 -5.20 -9.02
C PRO A 35 -6.84 -4.68 -10.07
N ARG A 36 -7.40 -4.06 -11.12
CA ARG A 36 -6.65 -3.56 -12.29
C ARG A 36 -6.50 -2.03 -12.31
N THR A 37 -7.21 -1.31 -11.42
CA THR A 37 -7.15 0.15 -11.31
C THR A 37 -6.41 0.57 -10.05
N ALA A 38 -5.82 1.77 -10.06
CA ALA A 38 -5.11 2.30 -8.90
C ALA A 38 -6.04 2.40 -7.68
N GLU A 39 -7.26 2.90 -7.88
CA GLU A 39 -8.29 3.01 -6.86
C GLU A 39 -8.61 1.64 -6.25
N GLY A 40 -8.82 0.62 -7.08
CA GLY A 40 -9.10 -0.74 -6.61
C GLY A 40 -7.92 -1.35 -5.82
N THR A 41 -6.68 -1.07 -6.23
CA THR A 41 -5.51 -1.52 -5.45
C THR A 41 -5.41 -0.84 -4.08
N ILE A 42 -5.71 0.45 -4.00
CA ILE A 42 -5.72 1.21 -2.75
C ILE A 42 -6.83 0.68 -1.83
N GLU A 43 -8.04 0.49 -2.35
CA GLU A 43 -9.17 -0.06 -1.60
C GLU A 43 -8.89 -1.45 -1.05
N ALA A 44 -8.23 -2.33 -1.83
CA ALA A 44 -7.86 -3.66 -1.36
C ALA A 44 -6.92 -3.61 -0.15
N VAL A 45 -5.92 -2.74 -0.17
CA VAL A 45 -4.98 -2.58 0.95
C VAL A 45 -5.63 -1.90 2.15
N VAL A 46 -6.44 -0.86 1.94
CA VAL A 46 -7.16 -0.18 3.03
C VAL A 46 -8.17 -1.10 3.70
N ALA A 47 -8.81 -1.99 2.94
CA ALA A 47 -9.72 -3.01 3.46
C ALA A 47 -8.99 -4.20 4.15
N GLY A 48 -7.66 -4.18 4.23
CA GLY A 48 -6.85 -5.24 4.84
C GLY A 48 -6.77 -6.52 4.01
N ARG A 49 -7.23 -6.50 2.75
CA ARG A 49 -7.13 -7.67 1.85
C ARG A 49 -5.71 -7.86 1.36
N GLY A 50 -4.96 -6.78 1.10
CA GLY A 50 -3.61 -6.87 0.56
C GLY A 50 -3.59 -7.35 -0.90
N GLY A 51 -2.52 -8.06 -1.29
CA GLY A 51 -2.35 -8.55 -2.66
C GLY A 51 -0.90 -8.63 -3.14
N PRO A 52 -0.69 -8.89 -4.45
CA PRO A 52 0.65 -9.07 -5.03
C PRO A 52 1.36 -7.72 -5.23
N CYS A 53 2.56 -7.77 -5.81
CA CYS A 53 3.47 -6.61 -5.87
C CYS A 53 2.85 -5.34 -6.46
N HIS A 54 2.05 -5.42 -7.54
CA HIS A 54 1.41 -4.24 -8.14
C HIS A 54 0.34 -3.62 -7.23
N VAL A 55 -0.34 -4.43 -6.41
CA VAL A 55 -1.31 -3.94 -5.42
C VAL A 55 -0.58 -3.24 -4.28
N GLN A 56 0.44 -3.89 -3.72
CA GLN A 56 1.24 -3.36 -2.62
C GLN A 56 1.94 -2.04 -3.01
N ALA A 57 2.64 -2.05 -4.15
CA ALA A 57 3.42 -0.90 -4.58
C ALA A 57 2.52 0.30 -4.91
N THR A 58 1.41 0.08 -5.62
CA THR A 58 0.50 1.18 -5.99
C THR A 58 -0.12 1.83 -4.75
N ALA A 59 -0.61 1.03 -3.81
CA ALA A 59 -1.19 1.54 -2.58
C ALA A 59 -0.15 2.29 -1.72
N PHE A 60 1.05 1.74 -1.57
CA PHE A 60 2.11 2.39 -0.79
C PHE A 60 2.57 3.70 -1.44
N LEU A 61 2.76 3.72 -2.76
CA LEU A 61 3.12 4.95 -3.49
C LEU A 61 2.02 6.01 -3.41
N ALA A 62 0.74 5.61 -3.44
CA ALA A 62 -0.37 6.53 -3.25
C ALA A 62 -0.36 7.17 -1.86
N LEU A 63 -0.05 6.39 -0.82
CA LEU A 63 0.14 6.89 0.55
C LEU A 63 1.30 7.89 0.61
N LEU A 64 2.46 7.56 0.05
CA LEU A 64 3.64 8.44 0.06
C LEU A 64 3.34 9.79 -0.62
N LYS A 65 2.74 9.77 -1.83
CA LYS A 65 2.32 10.98 -2.53
C LYS A 65 1.37 11.84 -1.69
N ARG A 66 0.43 11.21 -0.98
CA ARG A 66 -0.55 11.93 -0.14
C ARG A 66 0.09 12.62 1.06
N LEU A 67 1.18 12.05 1.58
CA LEU A 67 1.96 12.57 2.70
C LEU A 67 2.98 13.64 2.27
N GLY A 68 3.21 13.81 0.96
CA GLY A 68 4.17 14.78 0.43
C GLY A 68 5.60 14.25 0.33
N PHE A 69 5.76 12.93 0.21
CA PHE A 69 7.00 12.30 -0.26
C PHE A 69 7.11 12.37 -1.78
#